data_AF-A0A932VC86-F1
#
_entry.id   AF-A0A932VC86-F1
#
_cell.length_a   1.000
_cell.length_b   1.000
_cell.length_c   1.000
_cell.angle_alpha   90.00
_cell.angle_beta   90.00
_cell.angle_gamma   90.00
#
_symmetry.space_group_name_H-M   'P 1'
#
loop_
_entity.id
_entity.type
_entity.pdbx_description
1 polymer ?
#
loop_
_entity_poly.entity_id
_entity_poly.type
_entity_poly.pdbx_seq_one_letter_code
_entity_poly.pdbx_strand_id
1 'polypeptide(L)'
;RPSNPSRGGGVVTRPSNPSRGGGVVTRPSRVVTRGSITYTNRYVRTGNSYSMQRSYNRGGVTYVRNYNGYSIGSHRYYGYVPYRHFDNWYYGWAYTGWSRPWTYAWGWASAPWCGYYGYYYRPYPTYYGPSYWLTDYILAEILAEQYAINAANAQADANAAAQAQIDDQIKDQLRAQVEADVRAQEQQQPVVLSNTLNDLRHIFVVSSDLSASPTDGSAACTLTAGDLIRLTAAPAQDDQVASVAVVTSKLGSCPAGSQVMVAISALQGFENDFNEKLEDGMGKMTTELATQMPRPVQQ
;
A
#
# COMPACT_ATOMS: atom_id res chain seq x y z
N ARG A 1 7.29 3.79 -59.92
CA ARG A 1 5.89 3.34 -59.67
C ARG A 1 5.55 2.32 -60.75
N PRO A 2 4.87 1.19 -60.49
CA PRO A 2 4.48 0.51 -59.24
C PRO A 2 5.19 -0.89 -59.17
N SER A 3 4.96 -1.88 -58.31
CA SER A 3 3.87 -2.24 -57.40
C SER A 3 4.35 -3.34 -56.45
N ASN A 4 3.92 -3.24 -55.20
CA ASN A 4 3.87 -4.29 -54.17
C ASN A 4 2.98 -5.48 -54.62
N PRO A 5 3.14 -6.67 -54.03
CA PRO A 5 1.96 -7.41 -53.59
C PRO A 5 2.04 -7.86 -52.14
N SER A 6 1.09 -7.32 -51.38
CA SER A 6 0.44 -7.88 -50.20
C SER A 6 -0.14 -9.30 -50.44
N ARG A 7 -0.13 -10.16 -49.40
CA ARG A 7 -1.33 -10.79 -48.77
C ARG A 7 -0.94 -12.05 -47.99
N GLY A 8 -0.92 -11.94 -46.66
CA GLY A 8 -1.07 -13.06 -45.73
C GLY A 8 -2.30 -12.78 -44.87
N GLY A 9 -3.35 -13.57 -45.06
CA GLY A 9 -4.63 -13.44 -44.35
C GLY A 9 -4.53 -13.87 -42.89
N GLY A 10 -5.21 -13.11 -42.01
CA GLY A 10 -5.42 -13.45 -40.61
C GLY A 10 -6.86 -13.11 -40.23
N VAL A 11 -7.62 -14.14 -39.89
CA VAL A 11 -9.05 -14.20 -39.60
C VAL A 11 -9.51 -13.16 -38.57
N VAL A 12 -10.56 -12.39 -38.89
CA VAL A 12 -11.32 -11.59 -37.92
C VAL A 12 -12.34 -12.50 -37.23
N THR A 13 -12.16 -12.76 -35.94
CA THR A 13 -13.21 -13.35 -35.08
C THR A 13 -13.91 -12.24 -34.31
N ARG A 14 -15.20 -12.04 -34.60
CA ARG A 14 -16.12 -11.19 -33.82
C ARG A 14 -16.39 -11.83 -32.45
N PRO A 15 -16.38 -11.10 -31.33
CA PRO A 15 -16.94 -11.63 -30.10
C PRO A 15 -18.47 -11.57 -30.13
N SER A 16 -19.06 -12.70 -29.82
CA SER A 16 -20.47 -12.97 -29.64
C SER A 16 -21.07 -12.19 -28.46
N ASN A 17 -22.33 -11.81 -28.63
CA ASN A 17 -23.18 -11.19 -27.60
C ASN A 17 -23.58 -12.22 -26.54
N PRO A 18 -23.44 -11.98 -25.23
CA PRO A 18 -24.06 -12.80 -24.21
C PRO A 18 -25.47 -12.28 -23.87
N SER A 19 -26.46 -13.12 -24.15
CA SER A 19 -27.85 -12.96 -23.75
C SER A 19 -28.05 -13.15 -22.25
N ARG A 20 -28.79 -12.21 -21.64
CA ARG A 20 -29.67 -12.31 -20.45
C ARG A 20 -29.20 -13.19 -19.26
N GLY A 21 -28.49 -12.53 -18.35
CA GLY A 21 -28.37 -12.88 -16.92
C GLY A 21 -27.48 -11.84 -16.23
N GLY A 22 -28.06 -10.89 -15.49
CA GLY A 22 -27.37 -9.88 -14.67
C GLY A 22 -26.01 -9.38 -15.21
N GLY A 23 -25.99 -8.70 -16.37
CA GLY A 23 -24.75 -8.45 -17.12
C GLY A 23 -23.75 -7.56 -16.38
N VAL A 24 -22.57 -8.12 -16.07
CA VAL A 24 -21.38 -7.36 -15.70
C VAL A 24 -20.89 -6.61 -16.94
N VAL A 25 -21.21 -5.32 -17.04
CA VAL A 25 -20.70 -4.47 -18.12
C VAL A 25 -19.25 -4.14 -17.82
N THR A 26 -18.35 -4.66 -18.65
CA THR A 26 -16.90 -4.48 -18.51
C THR A 26 -16.41 -3.49 -19.56
N ARG A 27 -15.77 -2.38 -19.14
CA ARG A 27 -15.04 -1.49 -20.08
C ARG A 27 -13.71 -2.15 -20.48
N PRO A 28 -13.11 -1.79 -21.63
CA PRO A 28 -11.80 -2.33 -22.02
C PRO A 28 -10.78 -2.12 -20.90
N SER A 29 -10.02 -3.17 -20.62
CA SER A 29 -8.99 -3.15 -19.60
C SER A 29 -7.81 -2.27 -20.02
N ARG A 30 -7.25 -1.51 -19.08
CA ARG A 30 -6.09 -0.63 -19.33
C ARG A 30 -4.94 -1.03 -18.43
N VAL A 31 -3.76 -1.24 -19.00
CA VAL A 31 -2.52 -1.39 -18.23
C VAL A 31 -2.13 -0.03 -17.66
N VAL A 32 -1.85 0.01 -16.36
CA VAL A 32 -1.40 1.20 -15.63
C VAL A 32 -0.09 0.87 -14.93
N THR A 33 0.86 1.78 -15.05
CA THR A 33 2.14 1.72 -14.35
C THR A 33 2.21 2.89 -13.37
N ARG A 34 2.49 2.58 -12.09
CA ARG A 34 2.69 3.55 -11.00
C ARG A 34 4.04 3.23 -10.34
N GLY A 35 5.05 4.05 -10.62
CA GLY A 35 6.43 3.73 -10.22
C GLY A 35 6.84 2.37 -10.80
N SER A 36 7.32 1.49 -9.93
CA SER A 36 7.70 0.10 -10.25
C SER A 36 6.53 -0.88 -10.35
N ILE A 37 5.30 -0.49 -9.99
CA ILE A 37 4.13 -1.38 -9.96
C ILE A 37 3.35 -1.26 -11.27
N THR A 38 3.07 -2.41 -11.89
CA THR A 38 2.20 -2.50 -13.07
C THR A 38 0.97 -3.35 -12.77
N TYR A 39 -0.22 -2.85 -13.09
CA TYR A 39 -1.48 -3.56 -12.92
C TYR A 39 -2.45 -3.29 -14.07
N THR A 40 -3.41 -4.18 -14.26
CA THR A 40 -4.47 -4.01 -15.26
C THR A 40 -5.76 -3.55 -14.58
N ASN A 41 -6.24 -2.39 -14.98
CA ASN A 41 -7.53 -1.84 -14.55
C ASN A 41 -8.67 -2.39 -15.39
N ARG A 42 -9.77 -2.73 -14.71
CA ARG A 42 -11.03 -3.14 -15.33
C ARG A 42 -12.19 -2.49 -14.57
N TYR A 43 -13.01 -1.70 -15.25
CA TYR A 43 -14.27 -1.24 -14.66
C TYR A 43 -15.29 -2.36 -14.69
N VAL A 44 -15.88 -2.64 -13.53
CA VAL A 44 -16.89 -3.69 -13.33
C VAL A 44 -18.15 -3.03 -12.81
N ARG A 45 -19.26 -3.27 -13.50
CA ARG A 45 -20.59 -2.89 -13.00
C ARG A 45 -21.28 -4.13 -12.44
N THR A 46 -21.61 -4.10 -11.15
CA THR A 46 -22.39 -5.15 -10.48
C THR A 46 -23.70 -4.53 -10.01
N GLY A 47 -24.80 -4.78 -10.73
CA GLY A 47 -26.07 -4.09 -10.51
C GLY A 47 -25.98 -2.58 -10.78
N ASN A 48 -26.28 -1.76 -9.76
CA ASN A 48 -26.15 -0.30 -9.81
C ASN A 48 -24.79 0.21 -9.29
N SER A 49 -23.94 -0.67 -8.78
CA SER A 49 -22.63 -0.29 -8.22
C SER A 49 -21.53 -0.40 -9.27
N TYR A 50 -20.64 0.59 -9.26
CA TYR A 50 -19.43 0.62 -10.09
C TYR A 50 -18.21 0.39 -9.21
N SER A 51 -17.47 -0.69 -9.48
CA SER A 51 -16.17 -0.95 -8.88
C SER A 51 -15.07 -0.93 -9.94
N MET A 52 -13.87 -0.55 -9.53
CA MET A 52 -12.66 -0.77 -10.32
C MET A 52 -12.01 -2.06 -9.80
N GLN A 53 -11.72 -2.99 -10.70
CA GLN A 53 -10.87 -4.14 -10.43
C GLN A 53 -9.46 -3.86 -10.91
N ARG A 54 -8.47 -4.18 -10.07
CA ARG A 54 -7.06 -4.16 -10.45
C ARG A 54 -6.51 -5.57 -10.37
N SER A 55 -5.96 -6.04 -11.49
CA SER A 55 -5.20 -7.28 -11.55
C SER A 55 -3.72 -6.97 -11.43
N TYR A 56 -3.10 -7.47 -10.36
CA TYR A 56 -1.68 -7.30 -10.09
C TYR A 56 -0.91 -8.54 -10.51
N ASN A 57 0.33 -8.37 -10.93
CA ASN A 57 1.30 -9.45 -11.01
C ASN A 57 2.44 -9.10 -10.05
N ARG A 58 2.49 -9.79 -8.90
CA ARG A 58 3.54 -9.59 -7.88
C ARG A 58 4.10 -10.95 -7.52
N GLY A 59 5.42 -11.12 -7.69
CA GLY A 59 6.11 -12.38 -7.38
C GLY A 59 5.60 -13.60 -8.18
N GLY A 60 5.05 -13.39 -9.39
CA GLY A 60 4.49 -14.46 -10.23
C GLY A 60 3.06 -14.88 -9.90
N VAL A 61 2.44 -14.30 -8.87
CA VAL A 61 1.04 -14.54 -8.53
C VAL A 61 0.17 -13.42 -9.11
N THR A 62 -0.88 -13.81 -9.83
CA THR A 62 -1.91 -12.87 -10.29
C THR A 62 -3.08 -12.86 -9.31
N TYR A 63 -3.37 -11.71 -8.71
CA TYR A 63 -4.54 -11.53 -7.86
C TYR A 63 -5.34 -10.30 -8.27
N VAL A 64 -6.62 -10.29 -7.90
CA VAL A 64 -7.56 -9.21 -8.23
C VAL A 64 -8.01 -8.53 -6.94
N ARG A 65 -7.96 -7.20 -6.93
CA ARG A 65 -8.52 -6.37 -5.84
C ARG A 65 -9.63 -5.49 -6.36
N ASN A 66 -10.63 -5.25 -5.52
CA ASN A 66 -11.75 -4.37 -5.82
C ASN A 66 -11.53 -2.99 -5.20
N TYR A 67 -12.02 -1.96 -5.87
CA TYR A 67 -11.93 -0.59 -5.43
C TYR A 67 -13.26 0.11 -5.67
N ASN A 68 -13.71 0.87 -4.68
CA ASN A 68 -14.91 1.69 -4.78
C ASN A 68 -14.54 3.10 -5.21
N GLY A 69 -15.23 3.61 -6.22
CA GLY A 69 -15.00 4.97 -6.69
C GLY A 69 -15.69 5.98 -5.77
N TYR A 70 -14.98 7.05 -5.43
CA TYR A 70 -15.53 8.22 -4.74
C TYR A 70 -14.88 9.49 -5.30
N SER A 71 -15.39 10.66 -4.91
CA SER A 71 -14.89 11.95 -5.44
C SER A 71 -14.41 12.84 -4.31
N ILE A 72 -13.30 13.54 -4.55
CA ILE A 72 -12.82 14.64 -3.71
C ILE A 72 -12.84 15.86 -4.63
N GLY A 73 -13.74 16.80 -4.32
CA GLY A 73 -14.08 17.89 -5.24
C GLY A 73 -14.52 17.37 -6.60
N SER A 74 -13.89 17.91 -7.65
CA SER A 74 -14.10 17.52 -9.05
C SER A 74 -13.32 16.28 -9.48
N HIS A 75 -12.48 15.70 -8.62
CA HIS A 75 -11.57 14.60 -8.96
C HIS A 75 -12.09 13.25 -8.49
N ARG A 76 -11.93 12.22 -9.35
CA ARG A 76 -12.38 10.85 -9.07
C ARG A 76 -11.23 9.98 -8.57
N TYR A 77 -11.42 9.34 -7.43
CA TYR A 77 -10.48 8.41 -6.80
C TYR A 77 -11.11 7.04 -6.60
N TYR A 78 -10.29 6.06 -6.27
CA TYR A 78 -10.68 4.66 -6.10
C TYR A 78 -10.00 4.12 -4.85
N GLY A 79 -10.79 3.90 -3.80
CA GLY A 79 -10.33 3.38 -2.51
C GLY A 79 -10.44 1.87 -2.47
N TYR A 80 -9.45 1.22 -1.85
CA TYR A 80 -9.40 -0.23 -1.69
C TYR A 80 -10.65 -0.74 -0.95
N VAL A 81 -11.17 -1.87 -1.41
CA VAL A 81 -12.28 -2.57 -0.76
C VAL A 81 -11.76 -3.89 -0.22
N PRO A 82 -11.71 -4.06 1.11
CA PRO A 82 -11.37 -5.32 1.73
C PRO A 82 -12.23 -6.46 1.20
N TYR A 83 -11.62 -7.59 0.85
CA TYR A 83 -12.34 -8.77 0.34
C TYR A 83 -12.61 -9.83 1.42
N ARG A 84 -11.95 -9.70 2.56
CA ARG A 84 -12.15 -10.51 3.77
C ARG A 84 -12.92 -9.69 4.79
N HIS A 85 -13.85 -10.37 5.43
CA HIS A 85 -14.42 -9.94 6.68
C HIS A 85 -14.14 -11.05 7.69
N PHE A 86 -13.58 -10.68 8.83
CA PHE A 86 -13.23 -11.63 9.88
C PHE A 86 -14.39 -11.77 10.87
N ASP A 87 -14.42 -12.85 11.63
CA ASP A 87 -15.43 -13.00 12.67
C ASP A 87 -15.27 -11.92 13.76
N ASN A 88 -16.38 -11.52 14.41
CA ASN A 88 -16.35 -10.48 15.46
C ASN A 88 -15.33 -10.74 16.58
N TRP A 89 -15.09 -12.02 16.94
CA TRP A 89 -14.10 -12.37 17.96
C TRP A 89 -12.68 -11.95 17.55
N TYR A 90 -12.38 -11.99 16.25
CA TYR A 90 -11.07 -11.61 15.72
C TYR A 90 -10.83 -10.12 15.83
N TYR A 91 -11.81 -9.29 15.49
CA TYR A 91 -11.68 -7.83 15.63
C TYR A 91 -11.52 -7.44 17.10
N GLY A 92 -12.31 -8.03 17.99
CA GLY A 92 -12.13 -7.87 19.44
C GLY A 92 -10.72 -8.24 19.91
N TRP A 93 -10.11 -9.26 19.31
CA TRP A 93 -8.72 -9.65 19.58
C TRP A 93 -7.69 -8.68 18.95
N ALA A 94 -7.92 -8.20 17.72
CA ALA A 94 -6.96 -7.46 16.91
C ALA A 94 -6.52 -6.10 17.51
N TYR A 95 -7.40 -5.45 18.29
CA TYR A 95 -7.08 -4.22 19.04
C TYR A 95 -6.99 -4.45 20.56
N THR A 96 -6.98 -5.70 21.02
CA THR A 96 -6.77 -6.02 22.44
C THR A 96 -5.33 -6.41 22.69
N GLY A 97 -4.72 -5.82 23.73
CA GLY A 97 -3.40 -6.21 24.19
C GLY A 97 -3.34 -7.69 24.56
N TRP A 98 -2.17 -8.29 24.38
CA TRP A 98 -1.90 -9.66 24.81
C TRP A 98 -1.57 -9.72 26.30
N SER A 99 -1.99 -10.80 26.95
CA SER A 99 -1.75 -11.02 28.39
C SER A 99 -0.28 -11.17 28.77
N ARG A 100 0.58 -11.40 27.77
CA ARG A 100 2.03 -11.46 27.93
C ARG A 100 2.71 -11.00 26.63
N PRO A 101 3.92 -10.41 26.74
CA PRO A 101 4.76 -10.16 25.58
C PRO A 101 5.01 -11.44 24.78
N TRP A 102 5.09 -11.30 23.46
CA TRP A 102 5.42 -12.39 22.53
C TRP A 102 6.64 -12.02 21.71
N THR A 103 7.63 -12.90 21.72
CA THR A 103 8.76 -12.85 20.79
C THR A 103 8.45 -13.73 19.59
N TYR A 104 8.51 -13.17 18.39
CA TYR A 104 8.28 -13.91 17.15
C TYR A 104 9.51 -13.87 16.27
N ALA A 105 9.95 -15.05 15.82
CA ALA A 105 11.05 -15.19 14.90
C ALA A 105 10.52 -15.10 13.47
N TRP A 106 10.78 -13.96 12.81
CA TRP A 106 10.39 -13.78 11.42
C TRP A 106 11.15 -14.74 10.50
N GLY A 107 10.42 -15.50 9.68
CA GLY A 107 11.03 -16.39 8.69
C GLY A 107 11.88 -15.65 7.64
N TRP A 108 11.70 -14.33 7.49
CA TRP A 108 12.51 -13.47 6.62
C TRP A 108 13.74 -12.88 7.29
N ALA A 109 14.04 -13.18 8.56
CA ALA A 109 15.20 -12.63 9.25
C ALA A 109 16.54 -12.93 8.55
N SER A 110 16.62 -14.02 7.78
CA SER A 110 17.78 -14.39 6.96
C SER A 110 17.69 -13.90 5.50
N ALA A 111 16.62 -13.20 5.12
CA ALA A 111 16.45 -12.70 3.76
C ALA A 111 17.43 -11.53 3.50
N PRO A 112 18.02 -11.42 2.29
CA PRO A 112 19.02 -10.38 1.98
C PRO A 112 18.54 -8.95 2.25
N TRP A 113 17.25 -8.67 1.97
CA TRP A 113 16.66 -7.35 2.19
C TRP A 113 16.68 -6.94 3.66
N CYS A 114 16.60 -7.90 4.60
CA CYS A 114 16.58 -7.61 6.04
C CYS A 114 17.94 -7.09 6.51
N GLY A 115 19.04 -7.66 6.00
CA GLY A 115 20.38 -7.15 6.24
C GLY A 115 20.60 -5.79 5.57
N TYR A 116 20.16 -5.67 4.31
CA TYR A 116 20.31 -4.44 3.53
C TYR A 116 19.57 -3.24 4.13
N TYR A 117 18.33 -3.41 4.60
CA TYR A 117 17.54 -2.34 5.23
C TYR A 117 17.64 -2.30 6.76
N GLY A 118 18.49 -3.12 7.39
CA GLY A 118 18.62 -3.20 8.85
C GLY A 118 19.17 -1.94 9.53
N TYR A 119 19.72 -1.01 8.73
CA TYR A 119 20.09 0.34 9.19
C TYR A 119 18.89 1.30 9.25
N TYR A 120 17.80 1.01 8.54
CA TYR A 120 16.67 1.92 8.37
C TYR A 120 15.44 1.49 9.18
N TYR A 121 15.18 0.18 9.21
CA TYR A 121 14.03 -0.40 9.86
C TYR A 121 14.42 -1.67 10.63
N ARG A 122 13.87 -1.81 11.82
CA ARG A 122 13.95 -3.03 12.63
C ARG A 122 12.59 -3.32 13.25
N PRO A 123 12.13 -4.59 13.21
CA PRO A 123 10.89 -4.98 13.87
C PRO A 123 10.98 -4.71 15.37
N TYR A 124 9.83 -4.58 16.04
CA TYR A 124 9.79 -4.60 17.50
C TYR A 124 10.46 -5.87 18.03
N PRO A 125 11.27 -5.78 19.10
CA PRO A 125 11.89 -6.96 19.70
C PRO A 125 10.85 -7.87 20.37
N THR A 126 9.68 -7.32 20.70
CA THR A 126 8.61 -8.01 21.42
C THR A 126 7.27 -7.36 21.10
N TYR A 127 6.23 -8.18 20.99
CA TYR A 127 4.88 -7.79 20.62
C TYR A 127 3.94 -7.85 21.82
N TYR A 128 3.24 -6.76 22.10
CA TYR A 128 2.24 -6.68 23.17
C TYR A 128 0.79 -6.75 22.67
N GLY A 129 0.60 -6.97 21.36
CA GLY A 129 -0.71 -7.09 20.76
C GLY A 129 -0.59 -7.24 19.24
N PRO A 130 -1.71 -7.51 18.55
CA PRO A 130 -1.70 -7.82 17.13
C PRO A 130 -1.26 -6.64 16.25
N SER A 131 -1.65 -5.43 16.62
CA SER A 131 -1.30 -4.20 15.91
C SER A 131 0.21 -3.99 15.75
N TYR A 132 1.01 -4.38 16.76
CA TYR A 132 2.47 -4.30 16.66
C TYR A 132 3.02 -5.22 15.56
N TRP A 133 2.54 -6.47 15.52
CA TRP A 133 2.97 -7.43 14.50
C TRP A 133 2.48 -7.03 13.11
N LEU A 134 1.23 -6.52 12.99
CA LEU A 134 0.69 -6.02 11.72
C LEU A 134 1.50 -4.84 11.19
N THR A 135 1.92 -3.92 12.08
CA THR A 135 2.79 -2.79 11.71
C THR A 135 4.10 -3.29 11.10
N ASP A 136 4.76 -4.22 11.78
CA ASP A 136 6.03 -4.77 11.30
C ASP A 136 5.86 -5.59 10.02
N TYR A 137 4.75 -6.31 9.89
CA TYR A 137 4.38 -7.07 8.70
C TYR A 137 4.27 -6.15 7.48
N ILE A 138 3.51 -5.06 7.59
CA ILE A 138 3.28 -4.12 6.47
C ILE A 138 4.61 -3.50 6.03
N LEU A 139 5.42 -3.00 6.98
CA LEU A 139 6.72 -2.40 6.67
C LEU A 139 7.69 -3.41 6.04
N ALA A 140 7.76 -4.63 6.59
CA ALA A 140 8.61 -5.70 6.05
C ALA A 140 8.20 -6.09 4.63
N GLU A 141 6.91 -6.24 4.34
CA GLU A 141 6.41 -6.60 3.02
C GLU A 141 6.71 -5.51 1.97
N ILE A 142 6.57 -4.22 2.34
CA ILE A 142 6.91 -3.10 1.44
C ILE A 142 8.40 -3.07 1.14
N LEU A 143 9.25 -3.21 2.17
CA LEU A 143 10.71 -3.20 2.02
C LEU A 143 11.22 -4.41 1.23
N ALA A 144 10.68 -5.60 1.49
CA ALA A 144 11.03 -6.82 0.76
C ALA A 144 10.69 -6.70 -0.73
N GLU A 145 9.52 -6.13 -1.06
CA GLU A 145 9.11 -5.88 -2.43
C GLU A 145 10.02 -4.88 -3.14
N GLN A 146 10.36 -3.77 -2.48
CA GLN A 146 11.29 -2.79 -3.05
C GLN A 146 12.67 -3.39 -3.30
N TYR A 147 13.17 -4.20 -2.37
CA TYR A 147 14.45 -4.88 -2.54
C TYR A 147 14.42 -5.83 -3.75
N ALA A 148 13.33 -6.58 -3.93
CA ALA A 148 13.19 -7.48 -5.07
C ALA A 148 13.22 -6.73 -6.43
N ILE A 149 12.72 -5.49 -6.46
CA ILE A 149 12.80 -4.62 -7.65
C ILE A 149 14.22 -4.08 -7.85
N ASN A 150 14.88 -3.67 -6.76
CA ASN A 150 16.18 -3.00 -6.79
C ASN A 150 17.39 -3.93 -6.60
N ALA A 151 17.21 -5.25 -6.57
CA ALA A 151 18.29 -6.20 -6.26
C ALA A 151 19.52 -6.09 -7.18
N ALA A 152 19.36 -5.53 -8.38
CA ALA A 152 20.47 -5.22 -9.30
C ALA A 152 21.34 -4.03 -8.87
N ASN A 153 20.86 -3.17 -7.97
CA ASN A 153 21.51 -1.93 -7.52
C ASN A 153 21.99 -1.98 -6.05
N ALA A 154 21.77 -3.11 -5.34
CA ALA A 154 21.93 -3.22 -3.89
C ALA A 154 23.39 -3.23 -3.35
N GLN A 155 24.40 -3.08 -4.22
CA GLN A 155 25.81 -3.22 -3.83
C GLN A 155 26.47 -1.94 -3.25
N ALA A 156 25.80 -0.78 -3.25
CA ALA A 156 26.47 0.51 -2.98
C ALA A 156 26.39 1.06 -1.54
N ASP A 157 25.53 0.52 -0.67
CA ASP A 157 25.06 1.29 0.51
C ASP A 157 25.70 0.92 1.86
N ALA A 158 26.81 0.18 1.86
CA ALA A 158 27.36 -0.43 3.08
C ALA A 158 27.99 0.55 4.11
N ASN A 159 28.14 1.85 3.81
CA ASN A 159 28.83 2.82 4.69
C ASN A 159 28.24 4.23 4.61
N ALA A 160 26.99 4.45 5.06
CA ALA A 160 26.41 5.79 5.15
C ALA A 160 25.83 6.08 6.54
N ALA A 161 26.04 7.31 7.03
CA ALA A 161 25.38 7.83 8.23
C ALA A 161 23.87 7.92 7.99
N ALA A 162 23.08 7.56 9.00
CA ALA A 162 21.63 7.42 8.90
C ALA A 162 20.93 8.73 8.50
N GLN A 163 20.12 8.68 7.42
CA GLN A 163 18.93 9.52 7.31
C GLN A 163 17.88 9.02 8.33
N ALA A 164 16.92 9.86 8.73
CA ALA A 164 15.98 9.55 9.81
C ALA A 164 15.36 8.15 9.64
N GLN A 165 15.60 7.28 10.63
CA GLN A 165 15.21 5.87 10.65
C GLN A 165 13.76 5.71 11.09
N ILE A 166 13.16 4.55 10.81
CA ILE A 166 11.87 4.17 11.41
C ILE A 166 12.13 3.71 12.85
N ASP A 167 12.10 4.66 13.77
CA ASP A 167 12.26 4.41 15.21
C ASP A 167 10.97 3.93 15.88
N ASP A 168 11.05 3.59 17.17
CA ASP A 168 9.91 3.07 17.93
C ASP A 168 8.77 4.10 18.06
N GLN A 169 9.07 5.41 18.11
CA GLN A 169 8.04 6.45 18.19
C GLN A 169 7.22 6.51 16.90
N ILE A 170 7.88 6.42 15.75
CA ILE A 170 7.21 6.43 14.45
C ILE A 170 6.44 5.12 14.24
N LYS A 171 7.00 3.97 14.64
CA LYS A 171 6.25 2.71 14.59
C LYS A 171 5.04 2.73 15.53
N ASP A 172 5.11 3.39 16.68
CA ASP A 172 3.97 3.53 17.59
C ASP A 172 2.84 4.35 16.97
N GLN A 173 3.18 5.40 16.21
CA GLN A 173 2.21 6.18 15.43
C GLN A 173 1.57 5.36 14.32
N LEU A 174 2.38 4.64 13.53
CA LEU A 174 1.87 3.72 12.51
C LEU A 174 1.00 2.62 13.10
N ARG A 175 1.36 2.08 14.27
CA ARG A 175 0.56 1.08 14.97
C ARG A 175 -0.81 1.63 15.37
N ALA A 176 -0.87 2.86 15.86
CA ALA A 176 -2.16 3.49 16.18
C ALA A 176 -3.03 3.68 14.92
N GLN A 177 -2.42 3.98 13.77
CA GLN A 177 -3.12 3.99 12.48
C GLN A 177 -3.62 2.60 12.08
N VAL A 178 -2.78 1.57 12.22
CA VAL A 178 -3.19 0.17 11.99
C VAL A 178 -4.40 -0.20 12.84
N GLU A 179 -4.41 0.17 14.12
CA GLU A 179 -5.57 -0.09 15.01
C GLU A 179 -6.83 0.64 14.54
N ALA A 180 -6.69 1.88 14.08
CA ALA A 180 -7.81 2.64 13.54
C ALA A 180 -8.36 2.01 12.24
N ASP A 181 -7.49 1.56 11.34
CA ASP A 181 -7.88 0.91 10.09
C ASP A 181 -8.54 -0.45 10.31
N VAL A 182 -8.05 -1.24 11.28
CA VAL A 182 -8.70 -2.49 11.70
C VAL A 182 -10.12 -2.22 12.22
N ARG A 183 -10.32 -1.16 13.03
CA ARG A 183 -11.65 -0.76 13.51
C ARG A 183 -12.54 -0.27 12.37
N ALA A 184 -12.00 0.46 11.40
CA ALA A 184 -12.75 0.87 10.22
C ALA A 184 -13.21 -0.34 9.40
N GLN A 185 -12.35 -1.36 9.23
CA GLN A 185 -12.71 -2.61 8.55
C GLN A 185 -13.78 -3.42 9.31
N GLU A 186 -13.71 -3.49 10.64
CA GLU A 186 -14.76 -4.12 11.49
C GLU A 186 -16.13 -3.47 11.23
N GLN A 187 -16.16 -2.14 11.18
CA GLN A 187 -17.36 -1.35 10.94
C GLN A 187 -17.78 -1.30 9.47
N GLN A 188 -17.06 -2.01 8.58
CA GLN A 188 -17.24 -1.97 7.13
C GLN A 188 -17.21 -0.54 6.56
N GLN A 189 -16.48 0.35 7.24
CA GLN A 189 -16.30 1.72 6.80
C GLN A 189 -15.22 1.74 5.72
N PRO A 190 -15.50 2.36 4.56
CA PRO A 190 -14.48 2.48 3.54
C PRO A 190 -13.40 3.45 4.02
N VAL A 191 -12.14 3.01 3.95
CA VAL A 191 -11.00 3.91 4.12
C VAL A 191 -10.94 4.81 2.89
N VAL A 192 -11.43 6.03 3.05
CA VAL A 192 -11.46 7.06 2.00
C VAL A 192 -10.42 8.13 2.30
N LEU A 193 -9.64 8.48 1.27
CA LEU A 193 -8.54 9.43 1.36
C LEU A 193 -9.00 10.80 1.87
N SER A 194 -10.27 11.19 1.66
CA SER A 194 -10.82 12.44 2.18
C SER A 194 -10.62 12.61 3.68
N ASN A 195 -10.77 11.54 4.47
CA ASN A 195 -10.57 11.61 5.91
C ASN A 195 -9.07 11.74 6.23
N THR A 196 -8.25 10.94 5.55
CA THR A 196 -6.79 10.93 5.67
C THR A 196 -6.16 12.28 5.32
N LEU A 197 -6.68 12.98 4.30
CA LEU A 197 -6.18 14.30 3.89
C LEU A 197 -6.45 15.40 4.92
N ASN A 198 -7.37 15.16 5.86
CA ASN A 198 -7.69 16.07 6.95
C ASN A 198 -6.97 15.70 8.26
N ASP A 199 -6.26 14.56 8.33
CA ASP A 199 -5.44 14.18 9.48
C ASP A 199 -3.95 14.40 9.19
N LEU A 200 -3.42 15.54 9.65
CA LEU A 200 -2.00 15.89 9.48
C LEU A 200 -1.04 14.98 10.25
N ARG A 201 -1.56 14.13 11.16
CA ARG A 201 -0.75 13.14 11.88
C ARG A 201 -0.66 11.83 11.10
N HIS A 202 -1.48 11.63 10.07
CA HIS A 202 -1.47 10.40 9.28
C HIS A 202 -0.17 10.27 8.50
N ILE A 203 0.52 9.17 8.74
CA ILE A 203 1.70 8.76 8.02
C ILE A 203 1.27 7.92 6.82
N PHE A 204 1.62 8.40 5.64
CA PHE A 204 1.56 7.61 4.41
C PHE A 204 2.85 6.81 4.28
N VAL A 205 2.73 5.49 4.14
CA VAL A 205 3.87 4.63 3.79
C VAL A 205 4.00 4.60 2.28
N VAL A 206 5.08 5.15 1.74
CA VAL A 206 5.34 5.13 0.29
C VAL A 206 5.44 3.67 -0.15
N SER A 207 4.60 3.23 -1.09
CA SER A 207 4.53 1.83 -1.52
C SER A 207 5.14 1.58 -2.90
N SER A 208 5.51 2.65 -3.61
CA SER A 208 6.15 2.60 -4.92
C SER A 208 6.92 3.89 -5.16
N ASP A 209 8.04 3.81 -5.88
CA ASP A 209 8.88 4.97 -6.17
C ASP A 209 8.10 6.10 -6.85
N LEU A 210 8.32 7.33 -6.39
CA LEU A 210 7.61 8.54 -6.82
C LEU A 210 8.59 9.71 -6.95
N SER A 211 8.63 10.34 -8.12
CA SER A 211 9.32 11.63 -8.26
C SER A 211 8.51 12.70 -7.55
N ALA A 212 9.17 13.45 -6.66
CA ALA A 212 8.59 14.51 -5.86
C ALA A 212 9.33 15.83 -6.13
N SER A 213 8.58 16.93 -6.10
CA SER A 213 9.13 18.27 -6.35
C SER A 213 9.32 19.00 -5.01
N PRO A 214 10.56 19.27 -4.57
CA PRO A 214 10.81 20.05 -3.37
C PRO A 214 10.13 21.42 -3.40
N THR A 215 9.60 21.86 -2.25
CA THR A 215 8.93 23.17 -2.14
C THR A 215 9.90 24.35 -2.07
N ASP A 216 11.18 24.08 -1.81
CA ASP A 216 12.26 25.08 -1.75
C ASP A 216 12.85 25.43 -3.13
N GLY A 217 12.32 24.83 -4.21
CA GLY A 217 12.77 25.05 -5.58
C GLY A 217 14.03 24.27 -5.96
N SER A 218 14.53 23.39 -5.10
CA SER A 218 15.62 22.47 -5.44
C SER A 218 15.19 21.42 -6.46
N ALA A 219 16.18 20.70 -7.02
CA ALA A 219 15.92 19.68 -8.05
C ALA A 219 14.99 18.58 -7.53
N ALA A 220 14.17 18.02 -8.42
CA ALA A 220 13.28 16.92 -8.08
C ALA A 220 14.06 15.75 -7.46
N CYS A 221 13.49 15.17 -6.41
CA CYS A 221 14.02 13.99 -5.73
C CYS A 221 13.05 12.81 -5.91
N THR A 222 13.45 11.63 -5.48
CA THR A 222 12.61 10.42 -5.55
C THR A 222 12.31 9.95 -4.14
N LEU A 223 11.02 9.81 -3.82
CA LEU A 223 10.56 9.02 -2.68
C LEU A 223 10.59 7.55 -3.10
N THR A 224 11.11 6.67 -2.26
CA THR A 224 11.20 5.24 -2.54
C THR A 224 10.31 4.43 -1.60
N ALA A 225 9.91 3.22 -2.00
CA ALA A 225 8.97 2.46 -1.18
C ALA A 225 9.57 2.10 0.20
N GLY A 226 8.83 2.36 1.26
CA GLY A 226 9.26 2.27 2.66
C GLY A 226 9.64 3.62 3.28
N ASP A 227 9.76 4.69 2.50
CA ASP A 227 9.81 6.05 3.04
C ASP A 227 8.47 6.42 3.70
N LEU A 228 8.53 7.25 4.74
CA LEU A 228 7.34 7.71 5.47
C LEU A 228 7.16 9.20 5.25
N ILE A 229 5.96 9.61 4.86
CA ILE A 229 5.62 11.01 4.60
C ILE A 229 4.34 11.39 5.35
N ARG A 230 4.20 12.65 5.70
CA ARG A 230 2.98 13.21 6.31
C ARG A 230 2.60 14.52 5.64
N LEU A 231 1.32 14.86 5.65
CA LEU A 231 0.88 16.17 5.16
C LEU A 231 1.44 17.30 6.03
N THR A 232 1.85 18.39 5.40
CA THR A 232 2.20 19.64 6.10
C THR A 232 1.00 20.55 6.25
N ALA A 233 0.03 20.44 5.35
CA ALA A 233 -1.25 21.13 5.37
C ALA A 233 -2.31 20.27 4.66
N ALA A 234 -3.58 20.48 5.03
CA ALA A 234 -4.68 19.85 4.34
C ALA A 234 -4.81 20.48 2.93
N PRO A 235 -4.78 19.69 1.85
CA PRO A 235 -5.00 20.23 0.51
C PRO A 235 -6.43 20.74 0.36
N ALA A 236 -6.63 21.74 -0.49
CA ALA A 236 -7.97 22.19 -0.84
C ALA A 236 -8.72 21.08 -1.61
N GLN A 237 -10.05 21.15 -1.58
CA GLN A 237 -10.92 20.08 -2.10
C GLN A 237 -10.68 19.75 -3.59
N ASP A 238 -10.26 20.74 -4.39
CA ASP A 238 -9.97 20.59 -5.82
C ASP A 238 -8.47 20.55 -6.14
N ASP A 239 -7.59 20.51 -5.14
CA ASP A 239 -6.16 20.35 -5.39
C ASP A 239 -5.88 18.95 -5.97
N GLN A 240 -4.89 18.87 -6.87
CA GLN A 240 -4.40 17.59 -7.40
C GLN A 240 -3.09 17.14 -6.76
N VAL A 241 -2.46 18.04 -6.00
CA VAL A 241 -1.19 17.84 -5.32
C VAL A 241 -1.32 18.23 -3.86
N ALA A 242 -0.53 17.61 -3.00
CA ALA A 242 -0.46 17.92 -1.59
C ALA A 242 0.99 18.18 -1.18
N SER A 243 1.18 19.10 -0.24
CA SER A 243 2.48 19.34 0.39
C SER A 243 2.68 18.33 1.51
N VAL A 244 3.81 17.63 1.49
CA VAL A 244 4.18 16.63 2.48
C VAL A 244 5.58 16.89 3.02
N ALA A 245 5.80 16.53 4.28
CA ALA A 245 7.11 16.44 4.88
C ALA A 245 7.58 14.98 4.88
N VAL A 246 8.84 14.78 4.52
CA VAL A 246 9.47 13.45 4.63
C VAL A 246 9.81 13.19 6.10
N VAL A 247 9.14 12.20 6.69
CA VAL A 247 9.32 11.83 8.10
C VAL A 247 10.55 10.95 8.25
N THR A 248 10.64 9.89 7.43
CA THR A 248 11.80 9.01 7.35
C THR A 248 12.13 8.75 5.89
N SER A 249 13.40 8.52 5.61
CA SER A 249 13.86 8.25 4.26
C SER A 249 15.00 7.25 4.25
N LYS A 250 14.98 6.34 3.28
CA LYS A 250 16.13 5.49 2.97
C LYS A 250 17.17 6.28 2.19
N LEU A 251 18.42 5.82 2.24
CA LEU A 251 19.52 6.40 1.48
C LEU A 251 19.17 6.53 -0.01
N GLY A 252 19.51 7.68 -0.59
CA GLY A 252 19.22 7.99 -2.00
C GLY A 252 17.79 8.49 -2.26
N SER A 253 16.91 8.47 -1.25
CA SER A 253 15.58 9.05 -1.36
C SER A 253 15.58 10.55 -1.03
N CYS A 254 14.44 11.22 -1.22
CA CYS A 254 14.23 12.58 -0.75
C CYS A 254 14.64 12.70 0.73
N PRO A 255 15.49 13.67 1.12
CA PRO A 255 16.00 13.75 2.48
C PRO A 255 14.89 13.90 3.52
N ALA A 256 14.97 13.15 4.62
CA ALA A 256 14.11 13.36 5.78
C ALA A 256 14.14 14.84 6.25
N GLY A 257 12.99 15.37 6.62
CA GLY A 257 12.79 16.78 6.97
C GLY A 257 12.52 17.71 5.78
N SER A 258 12.78 17.27 4.54
CA SER A 258 12.42 18.05 3.35
C SER A 258 10.90 18.13 3.17
N GLN A 259 10.44 19.23 2.59
CA GLN A 259 9.06 19.42 2.17
C GLN A 259 8.99 19.28 0.65
N VAL A 260 8.10 18.41 0.18
CA VAL A 260 7.93 18.10 -1.24
C VAL A 260 6.44 18.11 -1.60
N MET A 261 6.15 18.39 -2.87
CA MET A 261 4.82 18.25 -3.45
C MET A 261 4.68 16.87 -4.07
N VAL A 262 3.57 16.19 -3.75
CA VAL A 262 3.22 14.87 -4.31
C VAL A 262 1.80 14.88 -4.85
N ALA A 263 1.53 14.09 -5.87
CA ALA A 263 0.17 13.96 -6.40
C ALA A 263 -0.75 13.26 -5.39
N ILE A 264 -1.97 13.79 -5.20
CA ILE A 264 -2.99 13.16 -4.33
C ILE A 264 -3.36 11.75 -4.83
N SER A 265 -3.29 11.51 -6.15
CA SER A 265 -3.48 10.18 -6.73
C SER A 265 -2.39 9.17 -6.32
N ALA A 266 -1.17 9.64 -5.99
CA ALA A 266 -0.12 8.80 -5.44
C ALA A 266 -0.40 8.48 -3.96
N LEU A 267 -0.85 9.46 -3.17
CA LEU A 267 -1.28 9.25 -1.79
C LEU A 267 -2.43 8.23 -1.70
N GLN A 268 -3.43 8.33 -2.58
CA GLN A 268 -4.46 7.29 -2.72
C GLN A 268 -3.84 5.91 -2.97
N GLY A 269 -2.80 5.87 -3.81
CA GLY A 269 -2.09 4.66 -4.14
C GLY A 269 -1.41 4.03 -2.93
N PHE A 270 -0.74 4.84 -2.13
CA PHE A 270 -0.07 4.42 -0.90
C PHE A 270 -1.07 3.88 0.13
N GLU A 271 -2.17 4.60 0.36
CA GLU A 271 -3.24 4.16 1.26
C GLU A 271 -3.86 2.83 0.85
N ASN A 272 -4.10 2.65 -0.45
CA ASN A 272 -4.66 1.41 -0.95
C ASN A 272 -3.73 0.22 -0.72
N ASP A 273 -2.45 0.39 -1.02
CA ASP A 273 -1.46 -0.68 -0.86
C ASP A 273 -1.22 -0.99 0.62
N PHE A 274 -1.28 0.02 1.49
CA PHE A 274 -1.21 -0.15 2.94
C PHE A 274 -2.39 -0.99 3.46
N ASN A 275 -3.61 -0.61 3.10
CA ASN A 275 -4.83 -1.32 3.51
C ASN A 275 -4.91 -2.75 2.94
N GLU A 276 -4.40 -2.95 1.73
CA GLU A 276 -4.29 -4.29 1.15
C GLU A 276 -3.33 -5.18 1.97
N LYS A 277 -2.16 -4.67 2.35
CA LYS A 277 -1.19 -5.40 3.18
C LYS A 277 -1.72 -5.63 4.59
N LEU A 278 -2.46 -4.68 5.14
CA LEU A 278 -3.14 -4.84 6.42
C LEU A 278 -4.09 -6.04 6.38
N GLU A 279 -4.98 -6.12 5.38
CA GLU A 279 -5.91 -7.24 5.23
C GLU A 279 -5.19 -8.58 4.99
N ASP A 280 -4.11 -8.58 4.21
CA ASP A 280 -3.30 -9.78 4.00
C ASP A 280 -2.61 -10.25 5.30
N GLY A 281 -2.09 -9.31 6.11
CA GLY A 281 -1.51 -9.58 7.42
C GLY A 281 -2.53 -10.11 8.42
N MET A 282 -3.73 -9.53 8.45
CA MET A 282 -4.83 -10.03 9.27
C MET A 282 -5.22 -11.46 8.86
N GLY A 283 -5.23 -11.74 7.55
CA GLY A 283 -5.39 -13.09 7.02
C GLY A 283 -4.38 -14.08 7.59
N LYS A 284 -3.07 -13.76 7.47
CA LYS A 284 -2.00 -14.61 7.99
C LYS A 284 -2.12 -14.85 9.50
N MET A 285 -2.53 -13.83 10.26
CA MET A 285 -2.78 -13.98 11.69
C MET A 285 -3.85 -15.03 12.00
N THR A 286 -4.95 -15.04 11.23
CA THR A 286 -6.04 -16.01 11.42
C THR A 286 -5.73 -17.43 10.95
N THR A 287 -4.84 -17.59 9.97
CA THR A 287 -4.57 -18.90 9.36
C THR A 287 -3.29 -19.53 9.86
N GLU A 288 -2.19 -18.80 9.83
CA GLU A 288 -0.83 -19.32 10.06
C GLU A 288 -0.39 -19.17 11.52
N LEU A 289 -0.88 -18.12 12.19
CA LEU A 289 -0.41 -17.75 13.53
C LEU A 289 -1.43 -18.01 14.64
N ALA A 290 -2.66 -18.44 14.31
CA ALA A 290 -3.76 -18.55 15.26
C ALA A 290 -3.45 -19.42 16.49
N THR A 291 -2.60 -20.44 16.34
CA THR A 291 -2.19 -21.34 17.43
C THR A 291 -0.93 -20.89 18.15
N GLN A 292 -0.19 -19.92 17.61
CA GLN A 292 1.11 -19.46 18.13
C GLN A 292 0.98 -18.22 19.01
N MET A 293 -0.08 -17.43 18.81
CA MET A 293 -0.22 -16.11 19.45
C MET A 293 -0.80 -16.20 20.87
N PRO A 294 -0.38 -15.31 21.80
CA PRO A 294 -0.96 -15.24 23.13
C PRO A 294 -2.46 -14.89 23.11
N ARG A 295 -3.15 -15.32 24.16
CA ARG A 295 -4.55 -14.97 24.37
C ARG A 295 -4.70 -13.47 24.67
N PRO A 296 -5.81 -12.84 24.22
CA PRO A 296 -6.10 -11.46 24.58
C PRO A 296 -6.28 -11.35 26.10
N VAL A 297 -5.99 -10.18 26.66
CA VAL A 297 -6.38 -9.87 28.05
C VAL A 297 -7.91 -9.98 28.14
N GLN A 298 -8.41 -10.78 29.08
CA GLN A 298 -9.86 -10.82 29.37
C GLN A 298 -10.26 -9.45 29.92
N GLN A 299 -11.20 -8.77 29.24
CA GLN A 299 -11.85 -7.56 29.75
C GLN A 299 -12.91 -7.93 30.77
#